data_AF-A0A3C0WKT4-F1
#
_entry.id   AF-A0A3C0WKT4-F1
#
_cell.length_a   1.000
_cell.length_b   1.000
_cell.length_c   1.000
_cell.angle_alpha   90.00
_cell.angle_beta   90.00
_cell.angle_gamma   90.00
#
_symmetry.space_group_name_H-M   'P 1'
#
loop_
_entity.id
_entity.type
_entity.pdbx_description
1 polymer ?
#
loop_
_entity_poly.entity_id
_entity_poly.type
_entity_poly.pdbx_seq_one_letter_code
_entity_poly.pdbx_strand_id
1 'polypeptide(L)'
;FLTTYWNRMTESISMEQLAGLQRRALVNLGGCLIARVDGKSPVEYLDDPVTKDTVRAIGWNLLNEPHEYWEDLPETIMNRIDH
;
A
#
# COMPACT_ATOMS: atom_id res chain seq x y z
N PHE A 1 2.65 1.09 -22.04
CA PHE A 1 3.64 0.39 -21.19
C PHE A 1 2.97 -0.38 -20.05
N LEU A 2 2.36 0.28 -19.06
CA LEU A 2 1.76 -0.40 -17.89
C LEU A 2 0.68 -1.42 -18.25
N THR A 3 -0.27 -1.07 -19.13
CA THR A 3 -1.29 -2.00 -19.62
C THR A 3 -0.69 -3.22 -20.32
N THR A 4 0.35 -3.01 -21.13
CA THR A 4 1.06 -4.09 -21.82
C THR A 4 1.80 -5.01 -20.84
N TYR A 5 2.49 -4.42 -19.86
CA TYR A 5 3.16 -5.17 -18.80
C TYR A 5 2.15 -5.99 -17.99
N TRP A 6 1.04 -5.36 -17.59
CA TRP A 6 -0.03 -5.98 -16.84
C TRP A 6 -0.60 -7.20 -17.57
N ASN A 7 -1.00 -7.03 -18.84
CA ASN A 7 -1.54 -8.12 -19.65
C ASN A 7 -0.55 -9.29 -19.77
N ARG A 8 0.73 -9.00 -20.03
CA ARG A 8 1.77 -10.03 -20.12
C ARG A 8 2.03 -10.75 -18.80
N MET A 9 2.00 -10.03 -17.69
CA MET A 9 2.17 -10.62 -16.37
C MET A 9 0.99 -11.55 -16.07
N THR A 10 -0.25 -11.11 -16.28
CA THR A 10 -1.45 -11.91 -16.00
C THR A 10 -1.58 -13.13 -16.94
N GLU A 11 -1.04 -13.06 -18.15
CA GLU A 11 -0.93 -14.23 -19.05
C GLU A 11 0.05 -15.30 -18.53
N SER A 12 0.98 -14.95 -17.63
CA SER A 12 2.10 -15.81 -17.21
C SER A 12 2.03 -16.32 -15.77
N ILE A 13 1.00 -15.94 -15.00
CA ILE A 13 0.82 -16.36 -13.60
C ILE A 13 -0.58 -16.92 -13.36
N SER A 14 -0.72 -17.82 -12.40
CA SER A 14 -2.03 -18.29 -11.93
C SER A 14 -2.75 -17.24 -11.09
N MET A 15 -4.06 -17.40 -10.91
CA MET A 15 -4.85 -16.53 -10.02
C MET A 15 -4.35 -16.57 -8.57
N GLU A 16 -3.91 -17.74 -8.09
CA GLU A 16 -3.31 -17.89 -6.75
C GLU A 16 -1.99 -17.11 -6.64
N GLN A 17 -1.13 -17.20 -7.66
CA GLN A 17 0.12 -16.45 -7.70
C GLN A 17 -0.12 -14.95 -7.75
N LEU A 18 -1.16 -14.52 -8.48
CA LEU A 18 -1.59 -13.12 -8.55
C LEU A 18 -2.07 -12.61 -7.19
N ALA A 19 -2.96 -13.33 -6.51
CA ALA A 19 -3.41 -12.97 -5.17
C ALA A 19 -2.24 -12.89 -4.17
N GLY A 20 -1.31 -13.85 -4.23
CA GLY A 20 -0.10 -13.82 -3.42
C GLY A 20 0.80 -12.62 -3.73
N LEU A 21 0.89 -12.20 -5.00
CA LEU A 21 1.62 -11.00 -5.41
C LEU A 21 0.95 -9.72 -4.90
N GLN A 22 -0.37 -9.60 -5.04
CA GLN A 22 -1.16 -8.47 -4.54
C GLN A 22 -0.95 -8.29 -3.03
N ARG A 23 -1.12 -9.37 -2.26
CA ARG A 23 -0.91 -9.35 -0.81
C ARG A 23 0.49 -8.86 -0.43
N ARG A 24 1.55 -9.39 -1.06
CA ARG A 24 2.93 -8.95 -0.80
C ARG A 24 3.16 -7.49 -1.19
N ALA A 25 2.57 -7.04 -2.29
CA ALA A 25 2.65 -5.65 -2.74
C ALA A 25 2.01 -4.69 -1.71
N LEU A 26 0.87 -5.06 -1.14
CA LEU A 26 0.18 -4.28 -0.10
C LEU A 26 0.98 -4.21 1.20
N VAL A 27 1.54 -5.33 1.66
CA VAL A 27 2.45 -5.34 2.83
C VAL A 27 3.67 -4.45 2.58
N ASN A 28 4.28 -4.57 1.39
CA ASN A 28 5.43 -3.73 1.01
C ASN A 28 5.06 -2.24 0.95
N LEU A 29 3.85 -1.91 0.46
CA LEU A 29 3.34 -0.54 0.49
C LEU A 29 3.22 -0.03 1.93
N GLY A 30 2.68 -0.83 2.85
CA GLY A 30 2.62 -0.48 4.28
C GLY A 30 3.99 -0.17 4.87
N GLY A 31 4.99 -1.02 4.61
CA GLY A 31 6.37 -0.79 5.01
C GLY A 31 6.97 0.49 4.41
N CYS A 32 6.71 0.76 3.13
CA CYS A 32 7.12 1.99 2.47
C CYS A 32 6.51 3.23 3.12
N LEU A 33 5.22 3.21 3.47
CA LEU A 33 4.54 4.34 4.12
C LEU A 33 5.16 4.65 5.48
N ILE A 34 5.35 3.65 6.33
CA ILE A 34 6.02 3.82 7.63
C ILE A 34 7.44 4.37 7.45
N ALA A 35 8.18 3.87 6.46
CA ALA A 35 9.53 4.33 6.19
C ALA A 35 9.61 5.81 5.80
N ARG A 36 8.53 6.39 5.24
CA ARG A 36 8.44 7.81 4.87
C ARG A 36 8.09 8.75 6.03
N VAL A 37 7.60 8.22 7.16
CA VAL A 37 7.28 9.01 8.35
C VAL A 37 8.26 8.80 9.50
N ASP A 38 8.64 7.55 9.76
CA ASP A 38 9.44 7.16 10.93
C ASP A 38 10.77 6.46 10.57
N GLY A 39 10.98 6.18 9.29
CA GLY A 39 12.12 5.39 8.81
C GLY A 39 13.38 6.20 8.52
N LYS A 40 14.35 5.54 7.88
CA LYS A 40 15.62 6.15 7.43
C LYS A 40 15.47 7.07 6.21
N SER A 41 14.29 7.16 5.61
CA SER A 41 14.03 8.01 4.44
C SER A 41 12.72 8.78 4.62
N PRO A 42 12.64 9.61 5.67
CA PRO A 42 11.47 10.42 5.90
C PRO A 42 11.30 11.46 4.79
N VAL A 43 10.06 11.86 4.53
CA VAL A 43 9.75 12.89 3.56
C VAL A 43 9.73 14.25 4.24
N GLU A 44 10.66 15.13 3.87
CA GLU A 44 10.83 16.45 4.52
C GLU A 44 9.64 17.39 4.32
N TYR A 45 8.87 17.24 3.22
CA TYR A 45 7.69 18.08 2.94
C TYR A 45 6.41 17.59 3.63
N LEU A 46 6.46 16.44 4.29
CA LEU A 46 5.38 15.94 5.11
C LEU A 46 5.73 16.37 6.53
N ASP A 47 5.33 17.56 6.95
CA ASP A 47 5.67 18.15 8.26
C ASP A 47 4.46 18.21 9.20
N ASP A 48 3.25 18.31 8.63
CA ASP A 48 1.99 18.26 9.35
C ASP A 48 1.84 16.96 10.18
N PRO A 49 1.77 17.07 11.52
CA PRO A 49 1.65 15.91 12.40
C PRO A 49 0.41 15.05 12.12
N VAL A 50 -0.72 15.67 11.76
CA VAL A 50 -1.97 14.93 11.47
C VAL A 50 -1.78 14.05 10.25
N THR A 51 -1.24 14.61 9.16
CA THR A 51 -0.97 13.84 7.94
C THR A 51 0.05 12.72 8.19
N LYS A 52 1.09 12.96 9.00
CA LYS A 52 2.03 11.90 9.41
C LYS A 52 1.32 10.77 10.16
N ASP A 53 0.42 11.11 11.08
CA ASP A 53 -0.35 10.14 11.85
C ASP A 53 -1.29 9.33 10.96
N THR A 54 -1.97 9.96 9.99
CA THR A 54 -2.79 9.26 8.99
C THR A 54 -1.95 8.30 8.15
N VAL A 55 -0.80 8.75 7.62
CA VAL A 55 0.12 7.90 6.84
C VAL A 55 0.63 6.72 7.68
N ARG A 56 0.96 6.97 8.95
CA ARG A 56 1.37 5.94 9.90
C ARG A 56 0.27 4.91 10.14
N ALA A 57 -0.96 5.37 10.36
CA ALA A 57 -2.11 4.50 10.61
C ALA A 57 -2.41 3.60 9.39
N ILE A 58 -2.40 4.16 8.18
CA ILE A 58 -2.58 3.39 6.94
C ILE A 58 -1.44 2.36 6.79
N GLY A 59 -0.18 2.79 6.98
CA GLY A 59 0.98 1.92 6.87
C GLY A 59 0.93 0.73 7.83
N TRP A 60 0.59 0.97 9.09
CA TRP A 60 0.45 -0.10 10.10
C TRP A 60 -0.72 -1.04 9.81
N ASN A 61 -1.85 -0.53 9.33
CA ASN A 61 -2.99 -1.37 8.99
C ASN A 61 -2.62 -2.34 7.85
N LEU A 62 -1.96 -1.87 6.79
CA LEU A 62 -1.50 -2.73 5.69
C LEU A 62 -0.46 -3.78 6.11
N LEU A 63 0.36 -3.50 7.13
CA LEU A 63 1.34 -4.46 7.65
C LEU A 63 0.69 -5.56 8.49
N ASN A 64 -0.27 -5.21 9.33
CA ASN A 64 -0.90 -6.14 10.28
C ASN A 64 -2.07 -6.91 9.67
N GLU A 65 -2.86 -6.24 8.82
CA GLU A 65 -4.08 -6.75 8.20
C GLU A 65 -4.08 -6.45 6.70
N PRO A 66 -3.14 -7.05 5.93
CA PRO A 66 -3.10 -6.80 4.49
C PRO A 66 -4.36 -7.32 3.82
N HIS A 67 -4.99 -6.46 3.03
CA HIS A 67 -6.09 -6.85 2.15
C HIS A 67 -5.65 -7.95 1.17
N GLU A 68 -6.62 -8.75 0.74
CA GLU A 68 -6.37 -9.82 -0.21
C GLU A 68 -6.18 -9.26 -1.63
N TYR A 69 -6.84 -8.14 -1.92
CA TYR A 69 -6.88 -7.48 -3.23
C TYR A 69 -6.59 -5.98 -3.11
N TRP A 70 -5.97 -5.36 -4.11
CA TRP A 70 -5.68 -3.91 -4.07
C TRP A 70 -6.91 -3.06 -4.35
N GLU A 71 -7.99 -3.65 -4.86
CA GLU A 71 -9.26 -3.00 -5.16
C GLU A 71 -9.92 -2.45 -3.89
N ASP A 72 -9.61 -3.05 -2.73
CA ASP A 72 -10.10 -2.64 -1.41
C ASP A 72 -9.32 -1.42 -0.84
N LEU A 73 -8.14 -1.14 -1.39
CA LEU A 73 -7.24 -0.13 -0.85
C LEU A 73 -7.80 1.30 -0.88
N PRO A 74 -8.47 1.78 -1.94
CA PRO A 74 -9.01 3.13 -1.99
C PRO A 74 -10.00 3.41 -0.87
N GLU A 75 -10.88 2.46 -0.56
CA GLU A 75 -11.85 2.58 0.52
C GLU A 75 -11.16 2.67 1.89
N THR A 76 -10.17 1.81 2.14
CA THR A 76 -9.36 1.86 3.37
C THR A 76 -8.67 3.21 3.55
N ILE A 77 -8.12 3.78 2.48
CA ILE A 77 -7.46 5.09 2.53
C ILE A 77 -8.48 6.20 2.79
N MET A 78 -9.60 6.21 2.07
CA MET A 78 -10.65 7.22 2.24
C MET A 78 -11.21 7.25 3.66
N ASN A 79 -11.53 6.08 4.22
CA ASN A 79 -12.04 5.94 5.60
C ASN A 79 -11.06 6.45 6.68
N ARG A 80 -9.79 6.69 6.33
CA ARG A 80 -8.75 7.19 7.23
C ARG A 80 -8.39 8.65 7.00
N ILE A 81 -8.79 9.23 5.87
CA ILE A 81 -8.59 10.65 5.57
C ILE A 81 -9.79 11.48 6.05
N ASP A 82 -10.99 10.92 6.04
CA ASP A 82 -12.23 11.60 6.46
C ASP A 82 -12.47 11.61 7.99
N HIS A 83 -11.50 11.17 8.79
CA HIS A 83 -11.53 11.13 10.26
C HIS A 83 -10.29 11.80 10.85
#